data_AF-A0A5E4L149-F1
#
_entry.id   AF-A0A5E4L149-F1
#
_cell.length_a   1.000
_cell.length_b   1.000
_cell.length_c   1.000
_cell.angle_alpha   90.00
_cell.angle_beta   90.00
_cell.angle_gamma   90.00
#
_symmetry.space_group_name_H-M   'P 1'
#
loop_
_entity.id
_entity.type
_entity.pdbx_description
1 polymer ?
#
loop_
_entity_poly.entity_id
_entity_poly.type
_entity_poly.pdbx_seq_one_letter_code
_entity_poly.pdbx_strand_id
1 'polypeptide(L)'
;MISSSHLLYGTLYGFGNYLLVMFIYLGIAVGMHELGHILFAKYHRLEYRILFEKGNLRIAADWEKLGSKKVYGNMLGIVFGLLPVVIAGWLYHTPIFLLLYLFACYDDFGAVVKELQKF
;
A
#
# COMPACT_ATOMS: atom_id res chain seq x y z
N MET A 1 -44.73 1.57 2.95
CA MET A 1 -43.91 0.56 2.24
C MET A 1 -42.77 1.27 1.56
N ILE A 2 -41.52 1.05 1.97
CA ILE A 2 -40.36 1.51 1.19
C ILE A 2 -40.33 0.62 -0.05
N SER A 3 -40.44 1.22 -1.24
CA SER A 3 -40.37 0.47 -2.50
C SER A 3 -39.05 -0.28 -2.58
N SER A 4 -39.07 -1.52 -3.06
CA SER A 4 -37.89 -2.35 -3.28
C SER A 4 -36.82 -1.64 -4.14
N SER A 5 -37.24 -0.73 -5.02
CA SER A 5 -36.34 0.15 -5.77
C SER A 5 -35.55 1.10 -4.86
N HIS A 6 -36.17 1.73 -3.85
CA HIS A 6 -35.47 2.63 -2.92
C HIS A 6 -34.45 1.90 -2.04
N LEU A 7 -34.75 0.65 -1.64
CA LEU A 7 -33.79 -0.21 -0.95
C LEU A 7 -32.59 -0.54 -1.85
N LEU A 8 -32.84 -0.94 -3.10
CA LEU A 8 -31.79 -1.25 -4.07
C LEU A 8 -30.87 -0.04 -4.34
N TYR A 9 -31.45 1.14 -4.58
CA TYR A 9 -30.69 2.37 -4.81
C TYR A 9 -29.86 2.75 -3.57
N GLY A 10 -30.42 2.64 -2.37
CA GLY A 10 -29.71 2.91 -1.12
C GLY A 10 -28.52 1.96 -0.92
N THR A 11 -28.70 0.67 -1.19
CA THR A 11 -27.62 -0.34 -1.09
C THR A 11 -26.53 -0.10 -2.13
N LEU A 12 -26.88 0.16 -3.38
CA LEU A 12 -25.90 0.43 -4.45
C LEU A 12 -25.11 1.71 -4.18
N TYR A 13 -25.78 2.76 -3.70
CA TYR A 13 -25.13 4.01 -3.34
C TYR A 13 -24.16 3.83 -2.16
N GLY A 14 -24.58 3.12 -1.10
CA GLY A 14 -23.71 2.79 0.03
C GLY A 14 -22.50 1.96 -0.38
N PHE A 15 -22.71 0.95 -1.23
CA PHE A 15 -21.64 0.11 -1.75
C PHE A 15 -20.68 0.89 -2.67
N GLY A 16 -21.20 1.75 -3.54
CA GLY A 16 -20.37 2.62 -4.40
C GLY A 16 -19.50 3.57 -3.59
N ASN A 17 -20.05 4.22 -2.56
CA ASN A 17 -19.29 5.07 -1.66
C ASN A 17 -18.22 4.27 -0.89
N TYR A 18 -18.55 3.06 -0.44
CA TYR A 18 -17.59 2.17 0.21
C TYR A 18 -16.40 1.86 -0.72
N LEU A 19 -16.67 1.49 -1.97
CA LEU A 19 -15.61 1.23 -2.97
C LEU A 19 -14.76 2.47 -3.27
N LEU A 20 -15.38 3.64 -3.36
CA LEU A 20 -14.67 4.89 -3.61
C LEU A 20 -13.73 5.26 -2.46
N VAL A 21 -14.21 5.18 -1.22
CA VAL A 21 -13.39 5.41 -0.02
C VAL A 21 -12.23 4.42 0.00
N MET A 22 -12.51 3.15 -0.25
CA MET A 22 -11.48 2.11 -0.32
C MET A 22 -10.41 2.42 -1.37
N PHE A 23 -10.81 2.85 -2.57
CA PHE A 23 -9.86 3.22 -3.63
C PHE A 23 -8.97 4.41 -3.24
N ILE A 24 -9.57 5.47 -2.67
CA ILE A 24 -8.83 6.66 -2.23
C ILE A 24 -7.77 6.30 -1.19
N TYR A 25 -8.17 5.57 -0.14
CA TYR A 25 -7.22 5.18 0.89
C TYR A 25 -6.15 4.24 0.32
N LEU A 26 -6.48 3.36 -0.63
CA LEU A 26 -5.49 2.45 -1.22
C LEU A 26 -4.40 3.24 -1.93
N GLY A 27 -4.80 4.25 -2.71
CA GLY A 27 -3.89 5.18 -3.35
C GLY A 27 -2.99 5.90 -2.34
N ILE A 28 -3.55 6.37 -1.22
CA ILE A 28 -2.77 7.00 -0.14
C ILE A 28 -1.79 6.01 0.50
N ALA A 29 -2.23 4.78 0.78
CA ALA A 29 -1.40 3.73 1.36
C ALA A 29 -0.21 3.38 0.46
N VAL A 30 -0.45 3.16 -0.82
CA VAL A 30 0.62 2.89 -1.81
C VAL A 30 1.52 4.11 -1.98
N GLY A 31 0.96 5.32 -2.02
CA GLY A 31 1.76 6.55 -2.08
C GLY A 31 2.68 6.71 -0.88
N MET A 32 2.18 6.45 0.33
CA MET A 32 3.00 6.46 1.56
C MET A 32 4.03 5.33 1.58
N HIS A 33 3.68 4.15 1.05
CA HIS A 33 4.61 3.05 0.89
C HIS A 33 5.82 3.44 0.03
N GLU A 34 5.58 3.99 -1.16
CA GLU A 34 6.64 4.48 -2.04
C GLU A 34 7.41 5.66 -1.41
N LEU A 35 6.76 6.52 -0.63
CA LEU A 35 7.46 7.55 0.16
C LEU A 35 8.45 6.94 1.17
N GLY A 36 8.11 5.81 1.79
CA GLY A 36 9.04 5.05 2.64
C GLY A 36 10.30 4.64 1.87
N HIS A 37 10.15 4.11 0.65
CA HIS A 37 11.28 3.79 -0.22
C HIS A 37 12.12 5.01 -0.58
N ILE A 38 11.48 6.14 -0.91
CA ILE A 38 12.18 7.41 -1.18
C ILE A 38 12.99 7.88 0.03
N LEU A 39 12.38 7.87 1.22
CA LEU A 39 13.05 8.31 2.44
C LEU A 39 14.27 7.44 2.75
N PHE A 40 14.14 6.12 2.58
CA PHE A 40 15.25 5.20 2.78
C PHE A 40 16.37 5.41 1.74
N ALA A 41 16.04 5.53 0.45
CA ALA A 41 17.00 5.82 -0.60
C ALA A 41 17.74 7.15 -0.34
N LYS A 42 17.01 8.20 0.06
CA LYS A 42 17.58 9.50 0.39
C LYS A 42 18.48 9.45 1.62
N TYR A 43 18.09 8.73 2.67
CA TYR A 43 18.90 8.53 3.87
C TYR A 43 20.24 7.87 3.55
N HIS A 44 20.24 6.91 2.62
CA HIS A 44 21.44 6.23 2.15
C HIS A 44 22.16 6.91 0.99
N ARG A 45 21.74 8.12 0.59
CA ARG A 45 22.30 8.90 -0.52
C ARG A 45 22.34 8.13 -1.85
N LEU A 46 21.33 7.27 -2.07
CA LEU A 46 21.15 6.59 -3.34
C LEU A 46 20.44 7.53 -4.33
N GLU A 47 20.88 7.49 -5.57
CA GLU A 47 20.08 8.04 -6.67
C GLU A 47 18.86 7.14 -6.86
N TYR A 48 17.68 7.75 -6.84
CA TYR A 48 16.41 7.07 -7.09
C TYR A 48 15.66 7.76 -8.23
N ARG A 49 14.87 6.98 -8.96
CA ARG A 49 13.98 7.44 -10.01
C ARG A 49 12.58 6.91 -9.71
N ILE A 50 11.60 7.79 -9.90
CA ILE A 50 10.20 7.40 -9.84
C ILE A 50 9.82 6.87 -11.22
N LEU A 51 9.48 5.59 -11.31
CA LEU A 51 9.09 4.94 -12.54
C LEU A 51 7.61 4.56 -12.46
N PHE A 52 6.92 4.63 -13.58
CA PHE A 52 5.56 4.12 -13.72
C PHE A 52 5.61 2.91 -14.65
N GLU A 53 5.58 1.71 -14.08
CA GLU A 53 5.70 0.46 -14.84
C GLU A 53 4.48 -0.42 -14.57
N LYS A 54 3.87 -0.92 -15.66
CA LYS A 54 2.72 -1.85 -15.61
C LYS A 54 1.53 -1.34 -14.77
N GLY A 55 1.33 -0.02 -14.71
CA GLY A 55 0.24 0.59 -13.93
C GLY A 55 0.57 0.84 -12.46
N ASN A 56 1.79 0.53 -12.01
CA ASN A 56 2.25 0.76 -10.65
C ASN A 56 3.31 1.86 -10.60
N LEU A 57 3.19 2.75 -9.61
CA LEU A 57 4.26 3.68 -9.24
C LEU A 57 5.32 2.88 -8.47
N ARG A 58 6.58 2.94 -8.91
CA ARG A 58 7.69 2.23 -8.25
C ARG A 58 8.90 3.12 -8.13
N ILE A 59 9.56 3.06 -6.98
CA ILE A 59 10.86 3.70 -6.76
C ILE A 59 12.00 2.76 -7.15
N ALA A 60 12.67 3.06 -8.25
CA ALA A 60 13.89 2.39 -8.66
C ALA A 60 15.08 3.14 -8.07
N ALA A 61 15.83 2.49 -7.19
CA ALA A 61 17.13 2.95 -6.72
C ALA A 61 18.16 1.85 -6.95
N ASP A 62 19.45 2.20 -6.87
CA ASP A 62 20.54 1.22 -6.89
C ASP A 62 20.60 0.46 -5.56
N TRP A 63 19.60 -0.40 -5.37
CA TRP A 63 19.40 -1.19 -4.16
C TRP A 63 20.52 -2.21 -3.94
N GLU A 64 21.29 -2.58 -4.97
CA GLU A 64 22.38 -3.54 -4.88
C GLU A 64 23.55 -3.00 -4.05
N LYS A 65 23.78 -1.69 -4.07
CA LYS A 65 24.76 -1.02 -3.20
C LYS A 65 24.52 -1.24 -1.71
N LEU A 66 23.29 -1.58 -1.32
CA LEU A 66 22.91 -1.79 0.07
C LEU A 66 23.06 -3.25 0.54
N GLY A 67 23.23 -4.20 -0.38
CA GLY A 67 23.26 -5.62 -0.05
C GLY A 67 22.06 -6.06 0.79
N SER A 68 22.31 -6.66 1.95
CA SER A 68 21.26 -7.10 2.88
C SER A 68 20.42 -5.95 3.47
N LYS A 69 20.93 -4.71 3.47
CA LYS A 69 20.20 -3.57 4.03
C LYS A 69 18.99 -3.16 3.19
N LYS A 70 18.87 -3.63 1.95
CA LYS A 70 17.70 -3.42 1.09
C LYS A 70 16.40 -3.82 1.77
N VAL A 71 16.41 -4.87 2.59
CA VAL A 71 15.23 -5.36 3.31
C VAL A 71 14.67 -4.29 4.26
N TYR A 72 15.51 -3.46 4.86
CA TYR A 72 15.04 -2.34 5.70
C TYR A 72 14.31 -1.26 4.90
N GLY A 73 14.66 -1.06 3.62
CA GLY A 73 13.90 -0.18 2.72
C GLY A 73 12.48 -0.70 2.50
N ASN A 74 12.36 -2.00 2.21
CA ASN A 74 11.06 -2.67 2.07
C ASN A 74 10.25 -2.63 3.36
N MET A 75 10.88 -2.87 4.51
CA MET A 75 10.22 -2.74 5.81
C MET A 75 9.74 -1.30 6.06
N LEU A 76 10.53 -0.29 5.70
CA LEU A 76 10.15 1.10 5.88
C LEU A 76 8.96 1.47 4.99
N GLY A 77 8.96 1.05 3.71
CA GLY A 77 7.81 1.19 2.82
C GLY A 77 6.56 0.55 3.41
N ILE A 78 6.66 -0.70 3.88
CA ILE A 78 5.54 -1.42 4.52
C ILE A 78 4.97 -0.65 5.70
N VAL A 79 5.83 -0.17 6.62
CA VAL A 79 5.41 0.57 7.82
C VAL A 79 4.70 1.87 7.45
N PHE A 80 5.22 2.62 6.48
CA PHE A 80 4.61 3.87 6.04
C PHE A 80 3.25 3.64 5.36
N GLY A 81 3.12 2.63 4.50
CA GLY A 81 1.84 2.33 3.85
C GLY A 81 0.82 1.68 4.78
N LEU A 82 1.24 1.02 5.86
CA LEU A 82 0.34 0.47 6.88
C LEU A 82 -0.39 1.56 7.69
N LEU A 83 0.19 2.74 7.86
CA LEU A 83 -0.43 3.84 8.62
C LEU A 83 -1.81 4.22 8.05
N PRO A 84 -1.96 4.56 6.75
CA PRO A 84 -3.27 4.76 6.13
C PRO A 84 -4.19 3.55 6.22
N VAL A 85 -3.65 2.32 6.17
CA VAL A 85 -4.44 1.09 6.26
C VAL A 85 -5.08 0.92 7.62
N VAL A 86 -4.34 1.16 8.70
CA VAL A 86 -4.85 1.09 10.06
C VAL A 86 -5.88 2.20 10.30
N ILE A 87 -5.59 3.43 9.85
CA ILE A 87 -6.51 4.57 10.00
C ILE A 87 -7.82 4.32 9.24
N ALA A 88 -7.73 3.88 7.99
CA ALA A 88 -8.90 3.55 7.17
C ALA A 88 -9.70 2.38 7.76
N GLY A 89 -9.00 1.33 8.20
CA GLY A 89 -9.61 0.16 8.83
C GLY A 89 -10.39 0.51 10.09
N TRP A 90 -9.88 1.45 10.90
CA TRP A 90 -10.57 1.94 12.09
C TRP A 90 -11.78 2.83 11.75
N LEU A 91 -11.61 3.80 10.85
CA LEU A 91 -12.67 4.76 10.50
C LEU A 91 -13.83 4.13 9.72
N TYR A 92 -13.55 3.16 8.86
CA TYR A 92 -14.53 2.63 7.89
C TYR A 92 -14.80 1.13 8.03
N HIS A 93 -14.20 0.45 9.02
CA HIS A 93 -14.38 -0.99 9.29
C HIS A 93 -14.17 -1.83 8.01
N THR A 94 -13.05 -1.61 7.33
CA THR A 94 -12.73 -2.21 6.03
C THR A 94 -11.63 -3.27 6.12
N PRO A 95 -11.94 -4.52 6.57
CA PRO A 95 -10.92 -5.57 6.67
C PRO A 95 -10.33 -5.95 5.29
N ILE A 96 -11.10 -5.78 4.22
CA ILE A 96 -10.66 -5.96 2.82
C ILE A 96 -9.49 -5.04 2.48
N PHE A 97 -9.38 -3.90 3.16
CA PHE A 97 -8.39 -2.88 2.86
C PHE A 97 -6.96 -3.35 3.11
N LEU A 98 -6.75 -4.06 4.23
CA LEU A 98 -5.47 -4.71 4.52
C LEU A 98 -5.10 -5.73 3.45
N LEU A 99 -6.06 -6.53 2.99
CA LEU A 99 -5.82 -7.52 1.94
C LEU A 99 -5.41 -6.85 0.62
N LEU A 100 -6.11 -5.79 0.21
CA LEU A 100 -5.78 -5.06 -1.01
C LEU A 100 -4.39 -4.41 -0.94
N TYR A 101 -4.03 -3.86 0.22
CA TYR A 101 -2.69 -3.32 0.45
C TYR A 101 -1.61 -4.41 0.40
N LEU A 102 -1.84 -5.56 1.05
CA LEU A 102 -0.94 -6.71 0.99
C LEU A 102 -0.73 -7.21 -0.44
N PHE A 103 -1.79 -7.23 -1.26
CA PHE A 103 -1.68 -7.55 -2.69
C PHE A 103 -0.89 -6.50 -3.47
N ALA A 104 -1.14 -5.21 -3.23
CA ALA A 104 -0.45 -4.12 -3.93
C ALA A 104 1.06 -4.11 -3.64
N CYS A 105 1.46 -4.50 -2.42
CA CYS A 105 2.85 -4.50 -1.97
C CYS A 105 3.44 -5.92 -1.81
N TYR A 106 2.85 -6.92 -2.50
CA TYR A 106 3.19 -8.35 -2.32
C TYR A 106 4.68 -8.65 -2.45
N ASP A 107 5.35 -8.06 -3.44
CA ASP A 107 6.77 -8.29 -3.70
C ASP A 107 7.66 -7.85 -2.52
N ASP A 108 7.33 -6.74 -1.88
CA ASP A 108 8.09 -6.20 -0.74
C ASP A 108 7.86 -7.02 0.52
N PHE A 109 6.61 -7.44 0.79
CA PHE A 109 6.32 -8.40 1.85
C PHE A 109 7.04 -9.73 1.62
N GLY A 110 7.02 -10.25 0.39
CA GLY A 110 7.71 -11.49 0.03
C GLY A 110 9.23 -11.39 0.21
N ALA A 111 9.83 -10.24 -0.11
CA ALA A 111 11.24 -9.99 0.13
C ALA A 111 11.59 -9.97 1.63
N VAL A 112 10.76 -9.34 2.47
CA VAL A 112 10.95 -9.33 3.93
C VAL A 112 10.80 -10.73 4.52
N VAL A 113 9.77 -11.48 4.12
CA VAL A 113 9.54 -12.86 4.61
C VAL A 113 10.70 -13.78 4.25
N LYS A 114 11.22 -13.70 3.01
CA LYS A 114 12.38 -14.49 2.57
C LYS A 114 13.63 -14.19 3.40
N GLU A 115 13.82 -12.94 3.85
CA GLU A 115 14.94 -12.61 4.71
C GLU A 115 14.75 -13.17 6.12
N LEU A 116 13.53 -13.09 6.67
CA LEU A 116 13.21 -13.64 7.98
C LEU A 116 13.39 -15.17 8.06
N GLN A 117 13.15 -15.89 6.95
CA GLN A 117 13.33 -17.34 6.87
C GLN A 117 14.80 -17.80 6.86
N LYS A 118 15.77 -16.88 6.73
CA LYS A 118 17.21 -17.20 6.78
C LYS A 118 17.76 -17.22 8.21
N PHE A 119 16.98 -16.75 9.18
CA PHE A 119 17.28 -16.81 10.61
C PHE A 119 16.67 -18.07 11.23
#